data_AF-A0A1F3BI28-F1
#
_entry.id   AF-A0A1F3BI28-F1
#
_cell.length_a   1.000
_cell.length_b   1.000
_cell.length_c   1.000
_cell.angle_alpha   90.00
_cell.angle_beta   90.00
_cell.angle_gamma   90.00
#
_symmetry.space_group_name_H-M   'P 1'
#
loop_
_entity.id
_entity.type
_entity.pdbx_description
1 polymer ?
#
loop_
_entity_poly.entity_id
_entity_poly.type
_entity_poly.pdbx_seq_one_letter_code
_entity_poly.pdbx_strand_id
1 'polypeptide(L)'
;MAIAQPLAWFLGFDSLMEFIAFVIAAAVAYQALKGYRLSKERTLLYLHFSFVLIGAGLLVDGLSSIVVLLSQFHRGFVVLYALGYTINFIAQLIAYGLLVFAYLQQTRNISAQFAATAVVSALFFERNAFAELILIFLLVYITAHTAMNYSVSKATNSMLVFGAFASLTIAHFFFLMFILVPIFFPLAHIAQLLGFLLLLGMLLRVNQPS
;
A
#
# COMPACT_ATOMS: atom_id res chain seq x y z
N MET A 1 29.89 11.31 -17.47
CA MET A 1 28.57 11.99 -17.45
C MET A 1 27.42 11.15 -18.05
N ALA A 2 27.62 9.86 -18.39
CA ALA A 2 26.59 9.03 -19.05
C ALA A 2 25.75 8.11 -18.13
N ILE A 3 26.10 8.00 -16.83
CA ILE A 3 25.46 7.06 -15.88
C ILE A 3 24.23 7.69 -15.17
N ALA A 4 24.04 9.00 -15.25
CA ALA A 4 22.96 9.70 -14.52
C ALA A 4 21.60 9.67 -15.25
N GLN A 5 21.59 9.53 -16.57
CA GLN A 5 20.37 9.56 -17.40
C GLN A 5 19.40 8.40 -17.09
N PRO A 6 19.86 7.13 -16.91
CA PRO A 6 18.97 6.02 -16.58
C PRO A 6 18.33 6.14 -15.19
N LEU A 7 19.00 6.78 -14.24
CA LEU A 7 18.53 6.87 -12.86
C LEU A 7 17.54 8.03 -12.67
N ALA A 8 17.72 9.12 -13.41
CA ALA A 8 16.84 10.28 -13.35
C ALA A 8 15.43 9.99 -13.92
N TRP A 9 15.33 9.28 -15.05
CA TRP A 9 14.01 8.89 -15.59
C TRP A 9 13.29 7.93 -14.64
N PHE A 10 14.04 7.03 -14.01
CA PHE A 10 13.51 6.06 -13.06
C PHE A 10 12.90 6.75 -11.84
N LEU A 11 13.66 7.64 -11.18
CA LEU A 11 13.19 8.40 -10.03
C LEU A 11 12.02 9.34 -10.38
N GLY A 12 12.06 9.96 -11.55
CA GLY A 12 10.97 10.81 -12.03
C GLY A 12 9.68 10.03 -12.26
N PHE A 13 9.76 8.84 -12.85
CA PHE A 13 8.62 7.94 -13.02
C PHE A 13 8.10 7.45 -11.66
N ASP A 14 8.98 7.03 -10.77
CA ASP A 14 8.64 6.58 -9.40
C ASP A 14 7.83 7.65 -8.66
N SER A 15 8.37 8.86 -8.61
CA SER A 15 7.76 10.01 -7.93
C SER A 15 6.39 10.35 -8.51
N LEU A 16 6.24 10.29 -9.84
CA LEU A 16 4.97 10.54 -10.50
C LEU A 16 3.92 9.49 -10.12
N MET A 17 4.30 8.21 -10.14
CA MET A 17 3.40 7.11 -9.79
C MET A 17 3.01 7.15 -8.32
N GLU A 18 3.95 7.45 -7.43
CA GLU A 18 3.69 7.65 -6.00
C GLU A 18 2.74 8.81 -5.74
N PHE A 19 2.88 9.92 -6.47
CA PHE A 19 1.98 11.05 -6.36
C PHE A 19 0.56 10.72 -6.84
N ILE A 20 0.44 10.02 -7.97
CA ILE A 20 -0.87 9.52 -8.45
C ILE A 20 -1.47 8.58 -7.41
N ALA A 21 -0.68 7.65 -6.89
CA ALA A 21 -1.10 6.70 -5.87
C ALA A 21 -1.53 7.40 -4.57
N PHE A 22 -0.84 8.46 -4.15
CA PHE A 22 -1.21 9.32 -3.03
C PHE A 22 -2.58 9.97 -3.24
N VAL A 23 -2.83 10.56 -4.41
CA VAL A 23 -4.13 11.19 -4.71
C VAL A 23 -5.26 10.17 -4.63
N ILE A 24 -5.07 8.97 -5.19
CA ILE A 24 -6.08 7.90 -5.13
C ILE A 24 -6.24 7.40 -3.69
N ALA A 25 -5.14 7.23 -2.94
CA ALA A 25 -5.20 6.80 -1.55
C ALA A 25 -5.95 7.81 -0.67
N ALA A 26 -5.74 9.12 -0.89
CA ALA A 26 -6.50 10.18 -0.23
C ALA A 26 -7.99 10.12 -0.58
N ALA A 27 -8.33 9.83 -1.84
CA ALA A 27 -9.72 9.63 -2.26
C ALA A 27 -10.36 8.40 -1.60
N VAL A 28 -9.63 7.28 -1.51
CA VAL A 28 -10.06 6.07 -0.78
C VAL A 28 -10.29 6.39 0.68
N ALA A 29 -9.34 7.08 1.33
CA ALA A 29 -9.47 7.49 2.72
C ALA A 29 -10.71 8.37 2.94
N TYR A 30 -10.92 9.38 2.10
CA TYR A 30 -12.08 10.25 2.18
C TYR A 30 -13.39 9.47 2.05
N GLN A 31 -13.47 8.58 1.06
CA GLN A 31 -14.67 7.77 0.81
C GLN A 31 -14.92 6.74 1.91
N ALA A 32 -13.87 6.17 2.51
CA ALA A 32 -13.99 5.28 3.65
C ALA A 32 -14.54 6.01 4.88
N LEU A 33 -14.07 7.25 5.15
CA LEU A 33 -14.59 8.08 6.23
C LEU A 33 -16.04 8.47 5.99
N LYS A 34 -16.40 8.83 4.75
CA LYS A 34 -17.79 9.10 4.37
C LYS A 34 -18.67 7.88 4.62
N GLY A 35 -18.23 6.70 4.18
CA GLY A 35 -18.96 5.44 4.40
C GLY A 35 -19.11 5.11 5.88
N TYR A 36 -18.06 5.28 6.68
CA TYR A 36 -18.13 5.11 8.14
C TYR A 36 -19.16 6.05 8.78
N ARG A 37 -19.27 7.29 8.34
CA ARG A 37 -20.27 8.23 8.88
C ARG A 37 -21.70 7.76 8.60
N LEU A 38 -21.92 7.08 7.48
CA LEU A 38 -23.24 6.55 7.06
C LEU A 38 -23.58 5.22 7.72
N SER A 39 -22.69 4.24 7.69
CA SER A 39 -22.97 2.87 8.18
C SER A 39 -22.54 2.63 9.62
N LYS A 40 -21.65 3.46 10.18
CA LYS A 40 -21.00 3.28 11.49
C LYS A 40 -20.17 2.00 11.62
N GLU A 41 -19.83 1.36 10.50
CA GLU A 41 -19.03 0.13 10.46
C GLU A 41 -17.55 0.40 10.78
N ARG A 42 -17.03 -0.23 11.85
CA ARG A 42 -15.65 0.00 12.32
C ARG A 42 -14.60 -0.35 11.28
N THR A 43 -14.85 -1.34 10.42
CA THR A 43 -13.93 -1.73 9.34
C THR A 43 -13.62 -0.58 8.38
N LEU A 44 -14.61 0.27 8.07
CA LEU A 44 -14.41 1.44 7.21
C LEU A 44 -13.57 2.53 7.89
N LEU A 45 -13.64 2.64 9.21
CA LEU A 45 -12.80 3.56 9.98
C LEU A 45 -11.32 3.10 9.96
N TYR A 46 -11.07 1.80 10.15
CA TYR A 46 -9.71 1.26 10.03
C TYR A 46 -9.17 1.43 8.61
N LEU A 47 -9.99 1.18 7.60
CA LEU A 47 -9.63 1.42 6.19
C LEU A 47 -9.25 2.88 5.93
N HIS A 48 -10.00 3.84 6.50
CA HIS A 48 -9.65 5.25 6.42
C HIS A 48 -8.25 5.54 6.98
N PHE A 49 -7.98 5.14 8.23
CA PHE A 49 -6.68 5.39 8.86
C PHE A 49 -5.53 4.69 8.13
N SER A 50 -5.73 3.46 7.66
CA SER A 50 -4.74 2.74 6.84
C SER A 50 -4.42 3.52 5.56
N PHE A 51 -5.43 4.02 4.84
CA PHE A 51 -5.19 4.75 3.59
C PHE A 51 -4.65 6.17 3.79
N VAL A 52 -4.98 6.83 4.90
CA VAL A 52 -4.31 8.09 5.29
C VAL A 52 -2.82 7.82 5.51
N LEU A 53 -2.48 6.73 6.19
CA LEU A 53 -1.10 6.41 6.50
C LEU A 53 -0.32 5.99 5.26
N ILE A 54 -0.89 5.13 4.41
CA ILE A 54 -0.32 4.76 3.09
C ILE A 54 -0.10 6.03 2.25
N GLY A 55 -1.11 6.91 2.16
CA GLY A 55 -0.99 8.16 1.41
C GLY A 55 0.14 9.05 1.94
N ALA A 56 0.24 9.22 3.26
CA ALA A 56 1.31 10.00 3.87
C ALA A 56 2.70 9.40 3.57
N GLY A 57 2.84 8.07 3.63
CA GLY A 57 4.06 7.37 3.26
C GLY A 57 4.47 7.62 1.81
N LEU A 58 3.54 7.42 0.87
CA LEU A 58 3.77 7.64 -0.57
C LEU A 58 4.13 9.10 -0.88
N LEU A 59 3.49 10.06 -0.21
CA LEU A 59 3.81 11.48 -0.40
C LEU A 59 5.23 11.81 0.07
N VAL A 60 5.64 11.28 1.23
CA VAL A 60 6.98 11.50 1.76
C VAL A 60 8.04 10.85 0.86
N ASP A 61 7.80 9.64 0.37
CA ASP A 61 8.71 8.95 -0.55
C ASP A 61 8.86 9.72 -1.88
N GLY A 62 7.73 10.11 -2.48
CA GLY A 62 7.72 10.84 -3.74
C GLY A 62 8.38 12.20 -3.65
N LEU A 63 8.18 12.93 -2.54
CA LEU A 63 8.86 14.20 -2.30
C LEU A 63 10.37 14.01 -2.09
N SER A 64 10.78 13.00 -1.33
CA SER A 64 12.19 12.68 -1.15
C SER A 64 12.88 12.35 -2.48
N SER A 65 12.21 11.57 -3.34
CA SER A 65 12.67 11.22 -4.68
C SER A 65 12.85 12.45 -5.59
N ILE A 66 11.88 13.38 -5.58
CA ILE A 66 11.96 14.65 -6.33
C ILE A 66 13.14 15.50 -5.84
N VAL A 67 13.35 15.60 -4.54
CA VAL A 67 14.46 16.38 -3.95
C VAL A 67 15.83 15.82 -4.40
N VAL A 68 15.99 14.50 -4.48
CA VAL A 68 17.22 13.89 -5.00
C VAL A 68 17.42 14.18 -6.49
N LEU A 69 16.35 14.15 -7.27
CA LEU A 69 16.39 14.47 -8.69
C LEU A 69 16.78 15.94 -8.94
N LEU A 70 16.17 16.88 -8.22
CA LEU A 70 16.46 18.32 -8.32
C LEU A 70 17.86 18.67 -7.82
N SER A 71 18.34 17.97 -6.79
CA SER A 71 19.69 18.15 -6.27
C SER A 71 20.77 17.44 -7.10
N GLN A 72 20.47 16.91 -8.29
CA GLN A 72 21.45 16.25 -9.16
C GLN A 72 22.29 15.18 -8.45
N PHE A 73 21.66 14.38 -7.58
CA PHE A 73 22.30 13.26 -6.86
C PHE A 73 23.44 13.66 -5.90
N HIS A 74 23.38 14.86 -5.32
CA HIS A 74 24.34 15.24 -4.27
C HIS A 74 24.26 14.28 -3.08
N ARG A 75 25.42 13.83 -2.58
CA ARG A 75 25.54 12.78 -1.53
C ARG A 75 24.70 13.05 -0.27
N GLY A 76 24.53 14.32 0.13
CA GLY A 76 23.71 14.68 1.29
C GLY A 76 22.21 14.37 1.11
N PHE A 77 21.70 14.46 -0.12
CA PHE A 77 20.28 14.23 -0.41
C PHE A 77 19.95 12.75 -0.63
N VAL A 78 20.95 11.90 -0.89
CA VAL A 78 20.76 10.44 -0.96
C VAL A 78 20.29 9.87 0.39
N VAL A 79 20.72 10.46 1.50
CA VAL A 79 20.24 10.10 2.85
C VAL A 79 18.75 10.43 3.01
N LEU A 80 18.28 11.53 2.43
CA LEU A 80 16.86 11.92 2.47
C LEU A 80 15.99 10.95 1.68
N TYR A 81 16.48 10.40 0.56
CA TYR A 81 15.80 9.32 -0.17
C TYR A 81 15.62 8.07 0.71
N ALA A 82 16.69 7.62 1.37
CA ALA A 82 16.61 6.45 2.27
C ALA A 82 15.65 6.68 3.45
N LEU A 83 15.61 7.90 3.99
CA LEU A 83 14.66 8.27 5.04
C LEU A 83 13.22 8.27 4.51
N GLY A 84 12.97 8.80 3.32
CA GLY A 84 11.65 8.80 2.69
C GLY A 84 11.10 7.38 2.52
N TYR A 85 11.92 6.51 1.93
CA TYR A 85 11.62 5.10 1.76
C TYR A 85 11.32 4.39 3.10
N THR A 86 12.13 4.66 4.12
CA THR A 86 11.93 4.06 5.46
C THR A 86 10.61 4.50 6.09
N ILE A 87 10.27 5.79 5.96
CA ILE A 87 8.99 6.32 6.46
C ILE A 87 7.82 5.67 5.72
N ASN A 88 7.93 5.54 4.39
CA ASN A 88 6.91 4.88 3.58
C ASN A 88 6.72 3.41 3.98
N PHE A 89 7.81 2.66 4.15
CA PHE A 89 7.75 1.28 4.64
C PHE A 89 7.06 1.17 6.00
N ILE A 90 7.44 1.99 6.98
CA ILE A 90 6.83 1.99 8.33
C ILE A 90 5.34 2.32 8.23
N ALA A 91 4.97 3.30 7.39
CA ALA A 91 3.60 3.69 7.15
C ALA A 91 2.77 2.52 6.58
N GLN A 92 3.29 1.82 5.57
CA GLN A 92 2.63 0.66 4.97
C GLN A 92 2.52 -0.52 5.96
N LEU A 93 3.58 -0.78 6.72
CA LEU A 93 3.60 -1.84 7.74
C LEU A 93 2.48 -1.63 8.78
N ILE A 94 2.38 -0.40 9.31
CA ILE A 94 1.33 -0.05 10.28
C ILE A 94 -0.04 -0.09 9.60
N ALA A 95 -0.17 0.41 8.37
CA ALA A 95 -1.44 0.47 7.67
C ALA A 95 -2.01 -0.90 7.35
N TYR A 96 -1.20 -1.81 6.81
CA TYR A 96 -1.60 -3.19 6.54
C TYR A 96 -1.79 -3.97 7.84
N GLY A 97 -0.97 -3.73 8.87
CA GLY A 97 -1.20 -4.27 10.22
C GLY A 97 -2.58 -3.86 10.78
N LEU A 98 -2.98 -2.61 10.58
CA LEU A 98 -4.29 -2.11 10.99
C LEU A 98 -5.44 -2.78 10.21
N LEU A 99 -5.26 -3.06 8.92
CA LEU A 99 -6.25 -3.80 8.12
C LEU A 99 -6.36 -5.26 8.56
N VAL A 100 -5.24 -5.95 8.81
CA VAL A 100 -5.24 -7.31 9.38
C VAL A 100 -6.02 -7.31 10.70
N PHE A 101 -5.76 -6.34 11.58
CA PHE A 101 -6.48 -6.20 12.84
C PHE A 101 -7.99 -5.97 12.65
N ALA A 102 -8.38 -5.15 11.67
CA ALA A 102 -9.78 -4.92 11.34
C ALA A 102 -10.50 -6.22 10.91
N TYR A 103 -9.87 -7.02 10.05
CA TYR A 103 -10.43 -8.30 9.59
C TYR A 103 -10.45 -9.38 10.68
N LEU A 104 -9.47 -9.38 11.58
CA LEU A 104 -9.47 -10.23 12.77
C LEU A 104 -10.64 -9.90 13.72
N GLN A 105 -10.88 -8.61 14.00
CA GLN A 105 -12.02 -8.19 14.83
C GLN A 105 -13.37 -8.54 14.22
N GLN A 106 -13.48 -8.52 12.89
CA GLN A 106 -14.70 -8.88 12.17
C GLN A 106 -15.01 -10.39 12.27
N THR A 107 -14.01 -11.23 12.52
CA THR A 107 -14.13 -12.70 12.55
C THR A 107 -14.17 -13.26 13.98
N ARG A 108 -14.81 -12.54 14.91
CA ARG A 108 -14.79 -12.86 16.35
C ARG A 108 -15.63 -14.09 16.74
N ASN A 109 -15.36 -15.23 16.09
CA ASN A 109 -15.74 -16.59 16.51
C ASN A 109 -14.76 -17.70 16.05
N ILE A 110 -13.56 -17.42 15.54
CA ILE A 110 -12.52 -18.46 15.42
C ILE A 110 -11.19 -17.93 15.97
N SER A 111 -10.85 -18.50 17.13
CA SER A 111 -9.55 -18.54 17.83
C SER A 111 -8.59 -17.37 17.63
N ALA A 112 -8.53 -16.54 18.65
CA ALA A 112 -7.39 -15.67 18.93
C ALA A 112 -6.17 -16.51 19.33
N GLN A 113 -5.37 -16.91 18.35
CA GLN A 113 -3.96 -17.24 18.56
C GLN A 113 -3.21 -16.92 17.27
N PHE A 114 -1.97 -16.46 17.40
CA PHE A 114 -1.04 -16.01 16.36
C PHE A 114 -1.18 -14.55 15.91
N ALA A 115 -0.69 -13.61 16.73
CA ALA A 115 -0.08 -12.37 16.24
C ALA A 115 0.59 -11.60 17.39
N ALA A 116 1.69 -12.12 17.95
CA ALA A 116 2.54 -11.32 18.84
C ALA A 116 3.94 -11.94 18.99
N THR A 117 4.75 -11.97 17.93
CA THR A 117 6.22 -12.09 18.02
C THR A 117 6.86 -11.96 16.63
N ALA A 118 7.03 -10.73 16.13
CA ALA A 118 8.04 -10.39 15.11
C ALA A 118 8.10 -8.87 14.83
N VAL A 119 8.18 -8.03 15.86
CA VAL A 119 8.38 -6.58 15.64
C VAL A 119 9.45 -6.05 16.59
N VAL A 120 10.66 -6.60 16.53
CA VAL A 120 11.89 -5.89 16.91
C VAL A 120 13.05 -6.57 16.18
N SER A 121 13.40 -6.11 14.98
CA SER A 121 14.73 -6.22 14.34
C SER A 121 14.64 -5.90 12.85
N ALA A 122 14.26 -4.67 12.50
CA ALA A 122 14.35 -4.20 11.11
C ALA A 122 14.45 -2.67 11.11
N LEU A 123 15.48 -2.14 11.77
CA LEU A 123 15.93 -0.77 11.55
C LEU A 123 17.30 -0.88 10.88
N PHE A 124 17.49 -0.06 9.84
CA PHE A 124 18.59 -0.04 8.86
C PHE A 124 18.42 -1.01 7.69
N PHE A 125 17.65 -0.62 6.67
CA PHE A 125 17.67 -1.36 5.41
C PHE A 125 17.45 -0.44 4.19
N GLU A 126 18.48 -0.37 3.35
CA GLU A 126 18.36 -0.12 1.90
C GLU A 126 17.27 -1.03 1.33
N ARG A 127 16.53 -0.62 0.28
CA ARG A 127 15.40 -1.36 -0.34
C ARG A 127 15.57 -2.89 -0.30
N ASN A 128 15.07 -3.52 0.76
CA ASN A 128 15.45 -4.87 1.16
C ASN A 128 14.30 -5.84 0.86
N ALA A 129 14.60 -6.96 0.21
CA ALA A 129 13.63 -8.03 -0.09
C ALA A 129 12.83 -8.45 1.16
N PHE A 130 13.43 -8.39 2.35
CA PHE A 130 12.75 -8.69 3.61
C PHE A 130 11.59 -7.74 3.92
N ALA A 131 11.70 -6.45 3.61
CA ALA A 131 10.63 -5.48 3.82
C ALA A 131 9.41 -5.84 2.95
N GLU A 132 9.65 -6.10 1.66
CA GLU A 132 8.60 -6.56 0.73
C GLU A 132 7.97 -7.88 1.18
N LEU A 133 8.76 -8.84 1.66
CA LEU A 133 8.23 -10.11 2.18
C LEU A 133 7.25 -9.91 3.35
N ILE A 134 7.54 -8.99 4.27
CA ILE A 134 6.65 -8.68 5.39
C ILE A 134 5.33 -8.10 4.87
N LEU A 135 5.39 -7.15 3.94
CA LEU A 135 4.19 -6.53 3.35
C LEU A 135 3.37 -7.55 2.56
N ILE A 136 4.03 -8.39 1.76
CA ILE A 136 3.39 -9.51 1.03
C ILE A 136 2.69 -10.44 2.00
N PHE A 137 3.33 -10.82 3.12
CA PHE A 137 2.71 -11.72 4.09
C PHE A 137 1.41 -11.14 4.68
N LEU A 138 1.43 -9.86 5.07
CA LEU A 138 0.23 -9.16 5.55
C LEU A 138 -0.86 -9.09 4.47
N LEU A 139 -0.48 -8.76 3.24
CA LEU A 139 -1.42 -8.64 2.12
C LEU A 139 -1.99 -9.99 1.68
N VAL A 140 -1.21 -11.07 1.71
CA VAL A 140 -1.70 -12.44 1.45
C VAL A 140 -2.76 -12.82 2.47
N TYR A 141 -2.55 -12.49 3.76
CA TYR A 141 -3.58 -12.71 4.78
C TYR A 141 -4.87 -11.94 4.47
N ILE A 142 -4.76 -10.63 4.19
CA ILE A 142 -5.93 -9.79 3.86
C ILE A 142 -6.64 -10.31 2.60
N THR A 143 -5.86 -10.70 1.59
CA THR A 143 -6.37 -11.24 0.32
C THR A 143 -7.09 -12.56 0.54
N ALA A 144 -6.55 -13.47 1.36
CA ALA A 144 -7.20 -14.73 1.69
C ALA A 144 -8.53 -14.50 2.43
N HIS A 145 -8.53 -13.59 3.42
CA HIS A 145 -9.75 -13.23 4.17
C HIS A 145 -10.84 -12.67 3.25
N THR A 146 -10.47 -11.73 2.39
CA THR A 146 -11.40 -11.10 1.45
C THR A 146 -11.86 -12.05 0.34
N ALA A 147 -11.03 -13.02 -0.06
CA ALA A 147 -11.40 -14.10 -0.96
C ALA A 147 -12.45 -15.04 -0.34
N MET A 148 -12.30 -15.39 0.94
CA MET A 148 -13.30 -16.18 1.68
C MET A 148 -14.61 -15.41 1.78
N ASN A 149 -14.56 -14.12 2.12
CA ASN A 149 -15.73 -13.26 2.19
C ASN A 149 -16.46 -13.16 0.83
N TYR A 150 -15.71 -13.04 -0.28
CA TYR A 150 -16.30 -13.07 -1.62
C TYR A 150 -16.89 -14.44 -1.96
N SER A 151 -16.23 -15.53 -1.57
CA SER A 151 -16.71 -16.89 -1.84
C SER A 151 -18.06 -17.17 -1.18
N VAL A 152 -18.32 -16.59 -0.01
CA VAL A 152 -19.61 -16.70 0.71
C VAL A 152 -20.64 -15.72 0.17
N SER A 153 -20.30 -14.43 0.06
CA SER A 153 -21.28 -13.39 -0.28
C SER A 153 -21.62 -13.32 -1.77
N LYS A 154 -20.67 -13.70 -2.65
CA LYS A 154 -20.73 -13.52 -4.12
C LYS A 154 -21.10 -12.10 -4.59
N ALA A 155 -21.03 -11.12 -3.69
CA ALA A 155 -21.42 -9.75 -3.97
C ALA A 155 -20.31 -9.04 -4.74
N THR A 156 -20.69 -8.16 -5.67
CA THR A 156 -19.71 -7.38 -6.44
C THR A 156 -18.82 -6.52 -5.55
N ASN A 157 -19.34 -5.98 -4.44
CA ASN A 157 -18.54 -5.19 -3.51
C ASN A 157 -17.42 -6.06 -2.90
N SER A 158 -17.73 -7.27 -2.47
CA SER A 158 -16.75 -8.23 -1.96
C SER A 158 -15.74 -8.65 -3.03
N MET A 159 -16.17 -8.78 -4.28
CA MET A 159 -15.28 -9.05 -5.43
C MET A 159 -14.27 -7.92 -5.63
N LEU A 160 -14.72 -6.67 -5.58
CA LEU A 160 -13.87 -5.49 -5.75
C LEU A 160 -12.84 -5.38 -4.62
N VAL A 161 -13.23 -5.66 -3.37
CA VAL A 161 -12.30 -5.69 -2.24
C VAL A 161 -11.25 -6.79 -2.41
N PHE A 162 -11.68 -8.01 -2.76
CA PHE A 162 -10.75 -9.11 -3.02
C PHE A 162 -9.79 -8.78 -4.17
N GLY A 163 -10.32 -8.30 -5.30
CA GLY A 163 -9.50 -7.92 -6.45
C GLY A 163 -8.50 -6.83 -6.11
N ALA A 164 -8.88 -5.87 -5.26
CA ALA A 164 -7.98 -4.83 -4.82
C ALA A 164 -6.78 -5.37 -4.02
N PHE A 165 -7.02 -6.18 -2.99
CA PHE A 165 -5.94 -6.73 -2.17
C PHE A 165 -5.10 -7.77 -2.91
N ALA A 166 -5.71 -8.55 -3.80
CA ALA A 166 -4.97 -9.43 -4.72
C ALA A 166 -4.03 -8.62 -5.62
N SER A 167 -4.52 -7.50 -6.19
CA SER A 167 -3.69 -6.59 -7.00
C SER A 167 -2.55 -5.97 -6.21
N LEU A 168 -2.79 -5.55 -4.95
CA LEU A 168 -1.74 -5.05 -4.07
C LEU A 168 -0.70 -6.13 -3.72
N THR A 169 -1.14 -7.37 -3.49
CA THR A 169 -0.21 -8.49 -3.26
C THR A 169 0.69 -8.72 -4.48
N ILE A 170 0.11 -8.68 -5.68
CA ILE A 170 0.85 -8.80 -6.94
C ILE A 170 1.83 -7.63 -7.11
N ALA A 171 1.43 -6.41 -6.74
CA ALA A 171 2.30 -5.23 -6.80
C ALA A 171 3.56 -5.41 -5.95
N HIS A 172 3.41 -5.81 -4.68
CA HIS A 172 4.56 -6.06 -3.79
C HIS A 172 5.41 -7.25 -4.23
N PHE A 173 4.80 -8.29 -4.80
CA PHE A 173 5.56 -9.35 -5.43
C PHE A 173 6.41 -8.84 -6.61
N PHE A 174 5.88 -7.93 -7.43
CA PHE A 174 6.64 -7.28 -8.50
C PHE A 174 7.72 -6.33 -7.99
N PHE A 175 7.48 -5.57 -6.91
CA PHE A 175 8.53 -4.77 -6.26
C PHE A 175 9.66 -5.65 -5.71
N LEU A 176 9.36 -6.85 -5.22
CA LEU A 176 10.37 -7.83 -4.82
C LEU A 176 11.13 -8.38 -6.05
N MET A 177 10.42 -8.74 -7.13
CA MET A 177 11.02 -9.23 -8.38
C MET A 177 11.85 -8.18 -9.12
N PHE A 178 11.60 -6.89 -8.87
CA PHE A 178 12.40 -5.80 -9.43
C PHE A 178 13.89 -5.88 -9.06
N ILE A 179 14.22 -6.46 -7.90
CA ILE A 179 15.61 -6.74 -7.48
C ILE A 179 16.32 -7.64 -8.51
N LEU A 180 15.57 -8.53 -9.16
CA LEU A 180 16.09 -9.47 -10.16
C LEU A 180 16.02 -8.88 -11.58
N VAL A 181 14.87 -8.29 -11.96
CA VAL A 181 14.64 -7.81 -13.33
C VAL A 181 13.94 -6.44 -13.32
N PRO A 182 14.54 -5.40 -13.94
CA PRO A 182 14.00 -4.04 -13.95
C PRO A 182 12.57 -3.87 -14.51
N ILE A 183 12.12 -4.77 -15.39
CA ILE A 183 10.81 -4.68 -16.05
C ILE A 183 9.62 -4.79 -15.09
N PHE A 184 9.81 -5.39 -13.91
CA PHE A 184 8.75 -5.56 -12.93
C PHE A 184 8.38 -4.25 -12.21
N PHE A 185 9.26 -3.26 -12.23
CA PHE A 185 9.02 -1.98 -11.57
C PHE A 185 7.77 -1.23 -12.07
N PRO A 186 7.60 -0.95 -13.38
CA PRO A 186 6.38 -0.32 -13.87
C PRO A 186 5.14 -1.22 -13.66
N LEU A 187 5.29 -2.55 -13.74
CA LEU A 187 4.19 -3.49 -13.50
C LEU A 187 3.72 -3.45 -12.05
N ALA A 188 4.64 -3.29 -11.09
CA ALA A 188 4.34 -3.14 -9.68
C ALA A 188 3.45 -1.91 -9.43
N HIS A 189 3.85 -0.76 -9.97
CA HIS A 189 3.08 0.48 -9.87
C HIS A 189 1.70 0.37 -10.53
N ILE A 190 1.59 -0.26 -11.70
CA ILE A 190 0.30 -0.48 -12.37
C ILE A 190 -0.62 -1.36 -11.51
N ALA A 191 -0.09 -2.46 -10.95
CA ALA A 191 -0.85 -3.34 -10.08
C ALA A 191 -1.26 -2.64 -8.78
N GLN A 192 -0.41 -1.77 -8.22
CA GLN A 192 -0.72 -0.98 -7.02
C GLN A 192 -1.87 -0.01 -7.28
N LEU A 193 -1.78 0.76 -8.37
CA LEU A 193 -2.82 1.71 -8.77
C LEU A 193 -4.15 1.00 -9.03
N LEU A 194 -4.12 -0.14 -9.73
CA LEU A 194 -5.30 -0.96 -9.95
C LEU A 194 -5.94 -1.39 -8.62
N GLY A 195 -5.12 -1.79 -7.64
CA GLY A 195 -5.57 -2.13 -6.30
C GLY A 195 -6.31 -0.97 -5.62
N PHE A 196 -5.72 0.23 -5.63
CA PHE A 196 -6.36 1.41 -5.04
C PHE A 196 -7.63 1.83 -5.76
N LEU A 197 -7.66 1.76 -7.10
CA LEU A 197 -8.84 2.08 -7.91
C LEU A 197 -9.99 1.10 -7.66
N LEU A 198 -9.70 -0.21 -7.51
CA LEU A 198 -10.72 -1.21 -7.19
C LEU A 198 -11.35 -0.95 -5.81
N LEU A 199 -10.54 -0.60 -4.80
CA LEU A 199 -11.04 -0.20 -3.48
C LEU A 199 -11.86 1.09 -3.54
N LEU A 200 -11.39 2.09 -4.28
CA LEU A 200 -12.12 3.34 -4.48
C LEU A 200 -13.47 3.10 -5.16
N GLY A 201 -13.50 2.27 -6.21
CA GLY A 201 -14.72 1.88 -6.91
C GLY A 201 -15.72 1.18 -5.99
N MET A 202 -15.26 0.29 -5.11
CA MET A 202 -16.10 -0.33 -4.09
C MET A 202 -16.72 0.71 -3.15
N LEU A 203 -15.92 1.62 -2.62
CA LEU A 203 -16.40 2.65 -1.68
C LEU A 203 -17.35 3.64 -2.34
N LEU A 204 -17.09 4.02 -3.60
CA LEU A 204 -18.00 4.86 -4.38
C LEU A 204 -19.37 4.20 -4.52
N ARG A 205 -19.40 2.90 -4.83
CA ARG A 205 -20.66 2.15 -4.97
C ARG A 205 -21.41 2.02 -3.64
N VAL A 206 -20.72 1.78 -2.53
CA VAL A 206 -21.35 1.66 -1.20
C VAL A 206 -21.88 3.01 -0.69
N ASN A 207 -21.27 4.13 -1.11
CA ASN A 207 -21.64 5.47 -0.66
C ASN A 207 -22.72 6.15 -1.53
N GLN A 208 -23.21 5.51 -2.60
CA GLN A 208 -24.29 6.06 -3.40
C GLN A 208 -25.62 5.92 -2.62
N PRO A 209 -26.41 7.01 -2.50
CA PRO A 209 -27.76 6.90 -1.94
C PRO A 209 -28.60 6.04 -2.90
N SER A 210 -29.08 4.91 -2.37
CA SER A 210 -30.08 4.04 -3.00
C SER A 210 -31.42 4.75 -3.11
#